data_AF-A0A8S2V1E2-F1
#
_entry.id   AF-A0A8S2V1E2-F1
#
_cell.length_a   1.000
_cell.length_b   1.000
_cell.length_c   1.000
_cell.angle_alpha   90.00
_cell.angle_beta   90.00
_cell.angle_gamma   90.00
#
_symmetry.space_group_name_H-M   'P 1'
#
loop_
_entity.id
_entity.type
_entity.pdbx_description
1 polymer ?
#
loop_
_entity_poly.entity_id
_entity_poly.type
_entity_poly.pdbx_seq_one_letter_code
_entity_poly.pdbx_strand_id
1 'polypeptide(L)'
;ILEKEQEQSVVYGSTDFGKTCVTNEKYKELLEKVSAMLKIKPHTIKTEKGDVVELLTAVECKGIVGNDGRHYLLDLLRMMPPDLNYLPVDVEHISPAMKQFDYPKTHKHRLCCLRQELIDAFIEQKYVDFYRSIALNLSKLRSSESSTATDTTQQTNVEEAKRIVNEISVEDNSREIIQSACRAIGSVKDNEFDVRFNPDLFQPHVTLNQTSAEIAADIKLLKEAAEYLVLKQIPLMIQDFQDHSAVPVDGESLSEAMHSRGINIRYLGRVAQLLNQQPALFYLHDIAVTEILCRSAKHLFRSYIQSVPIHLLSFSISHFLNCLLTIINSPSLDYLSDELFTSSASATSTNNGTTNTNTNQSSSSSNVTNSSTQKSANKKKNKKHQQRKQNPLMRNESLDFLSLTSKAIWSQLTNEAKSRYNFDLNCDDIDSFIEKYNVRRTCILRSLCLKTGLQLSMREFQFDQTNKSNRTANECFNEDDIINIYPLIKQVPPKPSDAYQFFTTGQQKIQQGLLREGFELISEAHNLLNNVYGPMHPEISMCLRLLARLNYIMGDYHEALYTQHKAVMMSERVLGVDHPQTATEYVRVI
;
A
#
# COMPACT_ATOMS: atom_id res chain seq x y z
N ILE A 1 25.99 -13.18 4.31
CA ILE A 1 26.40 -11.76 4.20
C ILE A 1 27.13 -11.32 5.47
N LEU A 2 26.66 -11.70 6.67
CA LEU A 2 27.43 -11.58 7.91
C LEU A 2 27.53 -12.97 8.55
N GLU A 3 28.74 -13.42 8.91
CA GLU A 3 28.91 -14.52 9.87
C GLU A 3 28.70 -13.98 11.28
N LYS A 4 28.25 -14.83 12.21
CA LYS A 4 27.97 -14.48 13.61
C LYS A 4 29.18 -13.91 14.37
N GLU A 5 30.40 -14.04 13.84
CA GLU A 5 31.64 -13.71 14.54
C GLU A 5 32.28 -12.39 14.10
N GLN A 6 31.83 -11.76 13.00
CA GLN A 6 32.19 -10.38 12.71
C GLN A 6 31.18 -9.46 13.38
N GLU A 7 31.61 -8.83 14.48
CA GLU A 7 30.99 -7.61 14.96
C GLU A 7 30.73 -6.70 13.76
N GLN A 8 29.49 -6.23 13.64
CA GLN A 8 29.00 -5.42 12.53
C GLN A 8 29.95 -4.24 12.29
N SER A 9 30.87 -4.35 11.33
CA SER A 9 31.71 -3.23 10.92
C SER A 9 30.86 -2.29 10.06
N VAL A 10 29.94 -1.59 10.71
CA VAL A 10 29.22 -0.48 10.07
C VAL A 10 30.26 0.59 9.78
N VAL A 11 30.54 0.78 8.49
CA VAL A 11 31.58 1.70 8.01
C VAL A 11 30.97 3.05 7.61
N TYR A 12 29.65 3.15 7.59
CA TYR A 12 28.91 4.36 7.25
C TYR A 12 27.55 4.39 7.97
N GLY A 13 27.17 5.53 8.53
CA GLY A 13 25.94 5.73 9.28
C GLY A 13 26.07 5.39 10.77
N SER A 14 24.93 5.18 11.44
CA SER A 14 24.91 4.94 12.89
C SER A 14 24.69 3.49 13.28
N THR A 15 25.43 3.01 14.30
CA THR A 15 25.18 1.71 14.95
C THR A 15 24.14 1.81 16.07
N ASP A 16 24.08 2.94 16.77
CA ASP A 16 23.33 3.14 18.02
C ASP A 16 22.35 4.32 17.97
N PHE A 17 21.59 4.46 16.88
CA PHE A 17 20.58 5.52 16.71
C PHE A 17 21.13 6.94 16.98
N GLY A 18 22.21 7.31 16.30
CA GLY A 18 22.81 8.64 16.35
C GLY A 18 23.97 8.81 17.34
N LYS A 19 24.14 7.91 18.32
CA LYS A 19 25.18 8.06 19.36
C LYS A 19 26.59 7.92 18.80
N THR A 20 26.78 6.90 17.98
CA THR A 20 28.01 6.54 17.28
C THR A 20 27.69 6.61 15.78
N CYS A 21 28.35 7.52 15.08
CA CYS A 21 28.20 7.68 13.63
C CYS A 21 29.58 7.62 12.98
N VAL A 22 29.68 6.88 11.89
CA VAL A 22 30.93 6.71 11.13
C VAL A 22 30.67 7.10 9.68
N THR A 23 31.69 7.61 9.00
CA THR A 23 31.65 7.85 7.54
C THR A 23 32.88 7.27 6.87
N ASN A 24 32.73 6.97 5.58
CA ASN A 24 33.80 6.46 4.73
C ASN A 24 33.77 7.20 3.39
N GLU A 25 34.94 7.59 2.89
CA GLU A 25 35.11 8.34 1.63
C GLU A 25 34.53 7.61 0.43
N LYS A 26 34.70 6.29 0.35
CA LYS A 26 34.17 5.48 -0.75
C LYS A 26 32.65 5.46 -0.76
N TYR A 27 32.03 5.45 0.42
CA TYR A 27 30.57 5.62 0.52
C TYR A 27 30.15 7.04 0.12
N LYS A 28 30.91 8.07 0.48
CA LYS A 28 30.60 9.44 0.05
C LYS A 28 30.59 9.58 -1.47
N GLU A 29 31.61 9.05 -2.15
CA GLU A 29 31.69 9.08 -3.62
C GLU A 29 30.51 8.35 -4.28
N LEU A 30 30.16 7.17 -3.78
CA LEU A 30 29.03 6.39 -4.32
C LEU A 30 27.68 7.07 -4.04
N LEU A 31 27.51 7.66 -2.86
CA LEU A 31 26.25 8.26 -2.42
C LEU A 31 26.04 9.68 -2.94
N GLU A 32 27.06 10.38 -3.42
CA GLU A 32 26.92 11.72 -3.97
C GLU A 32 25.94 11.76 -5.15
N LYS A 33 26.09 10.82 -6.10
CA LYS A 33 25.17 10.69 -7.25
C LYS A 33 23.76 10.29 -6.81
N VAL A 34 23.67 9.36 -5.86
CA VAL A 34 22.39 8.82 -5.36
C VAL A 34 21.62 9.89 -4.57
N SER A 35 22.29 10.63 -3.69
CA SER A 35 21.69 11.71 -2.90
C SER A 35 21.18 12.85 -3.79
N ALA A 36 21.90 13.19 -4.86
CA ALA A 36 21.44 14.18 -5.83
C ALA A 36 20.19 13.70 -6.61
N MET A 37 20.13 12.42 -6.96
CA MET A 37 18.97 11.81 -7.63
C MET A 37 17.75 11.72 -6.71
N LEU A 38 17.95 11.33 -5.44
CA LEU A 38 16.90 11.22 -4.43
C LEU A 38 16.58 12.55 -3.72
N LYS A 39 17.23 13.65 -4.13
CA LYS A 39 17.02 15.00 -3.57
C LYS A 39 17.28 15.07 -2.07
N ILE A 40 18.29 14.36 -1.59
CA ILE A 40 18.72 14.34 -0.19
C ILE A 40 19.80 15.40 0.03
N LYS A 41 19.58 16.24 1.04
CA LYS A 41 20.51 17.30 1.44
C LYS A 41 21.64 16.68 2.29
N PRO A 42 22.91 16.89 1.92
CA PRO A 42 24.04 16.58 2.81
C PRO A 42 23.87 17.34 4.13
N HIS A 43 24.05 16.66 5.25
CA HIS A 43 23.87 17.28 6.56
C HIS A 43 24.87 16.73 7.56
N THR A 44 25.11 17.53 8.59
CA THR A 44 26.11 17.26 9.62
C THR A 44 25.42 16.94 10.95
N ILE A 45 25.88 15.87 11.59
CA ILE A 45 25.35 15.40 12.88
C ILE A 45 26.45 15.48 13.91
N LYS A 46 26.06 15.86 15.13
CA LYS A 46 26.93 15.82 16.29
C LYS A 46 26.68 14.53 17.07
N THR A 47 27.73 13.72 17.22
CA THR A 47 27.67 12.49 18.04
C THR A 47 27.68 12.81 19.53
N GLU A 48 27.36 11.82 20.38
CA GLU A 48 27.48 11.98 21.85
C GLU A 48 28.93 12.27 22.28
N LYS A 49 29.91 11.82 21.49
CA LYS A 49 31.35 12.08 21.71
C LYS A 49 31.78 13.49 21.29
N GLY A 50 30.90 14.24 20.63
CA GLY A 50 31.16 15.60 20.14
C GLY A 50 31.75 15.65 18.72
N ASP A 51 31.97 14.51 18.07
CA ASP A 51 32.46 14.44 16.70
C ASP A 51 31.38 14.90 15.72
N VAL A 52 31.78 15.68 14.72
CA VAL A 52 30.91 16.15 13.65
C VAL A 52 31.09 15.24 12.44
N VAL A 53 30.01 14.62 12.01
CA VAL A 53 30.01 13.65 10.91
C VAL A 53 29.04 14.11 9.84
N GLU A 54 29.51 14.17 8.59
CA GLU A 54 28.70 14.56 7.43
C GLU A 54 28.12 13.33 6.74
N LEU A 55 26.79 13.25 6.65
CA LEU A 55 26.06 12.17 5.99
C LEU A 55 25.33 12.65 4.73
N LEU A 56 25.20 11.73 3.77
CA LEU A 56 24.48 11.90 2.50
C LEU A 56 23.19 11.07 2.45
N THR A 57 22.84 10.45 3.58
CA THR A 57 21.68 9.57 3.79
C THR A 57 21.11 9.84 5.17
N ALA A 58 19.97 9.23 5.51
CA ALA A 58 19.50 9.24 6.88
C ALA A 58 20.52 8.61 7.86
N VAL A 59 20.52 9.06 9.12
CA VAL A 59 21.39 8.56 10.21
C VAL A 59 21.24 7.06 10.43
N GLU A 60 20.02 6.55 10.29
CA GLU A 60 19.67 5.15 10.52
C GLU A 60 20.17 4.22 9.41
N CYS A 61 20.57 4.76 8.24
CA CYS A 61 21.08 3.94 7.14
C CYS A 61 22.48 3.42 7.45
N LYS A 62 22.70 2.10 7.31
CA LYS A 62 23.96 1.44 7.66
C LYS A 62 24.68 0.97 6.42
N GLY A 63 25.92 1.42 6.21
CA GLY A 63 26.81 0.90 5.18
C GLY A 63 27.73 -0.19 5.74
N ILE A 64 27.74 -1.36 5.11
CA ILE A 64 28.62 -2.48 5.45
C ILE A 64 29.41 -2.94 4.22
N VAL A 65 30.61 -3.48 4.43
CA VAL A 65 31.36 -4.15 3.36
C VAL A 65 31.20 -5.65 3.55
N GLY A 66 30.62 -6.32 2.57
CA GLY A 66 30.46 -7.78 2.60
C GLY A 66 31.79 -8.49 2.40
N ASN A 67 31.85 -9.77 2.77
CA ASN A 67 33.03 -10.63 2.56
C ASN A 67 33.40 -10.80 1.08
N ASP A 68 32.47 -10.52 0.18
CA ASP A 68 32.67 -10.47 -1.27
C ASP A 68 33.33 -9.15 -1.75
N GLY A 69 33.65 -8.24 -0.82
CA GLY A 69 34.20 -6.91 -1.10
C GLY A 69 33.17 -5.92 -1.63
N ARG A 70 31.88 -6.29 -1.71
CA ARG A 70 30.82 -5.40 -2.18
C ARG A 70 30.31 -4.52 -1.05
N HIS A 71 29.83 -3.34 -1.43
CA HIS A 71 29.33 -2.33 -0.50
C HIS A 71 27.81 -2.46 -0.44
N TYR A 72 27.26 -2.63 0.76
CA TYR A 72 25.83 -2.81 0.98
C TYR A 72 25.31 -1.68 1.86
N LEU A 73 24.19 -1.10 1.46
CA LEU A 73 23.44 -0.15 2.27
C LEU A 73 22.19 -0.83 2.82
N LEU A 74 22.01 -0.74 4.13
CA LEU A 74 20.91 -1.35 4.88
C LEU A 74 20.06 -0.25 5.54
N ASP A 75 18.87 -0.62 5.99
CA ASP A 75 17.96 0.24 6.76
C ASP A 75 17.52 1.55 6.06
N LEU A 76 17.14 1.43 4.77
CA LEU A 76 16.71 2.56 3.90
C LEU A 76 15.34 3.19 4.26
N LEU A 77 14.77 2.86 5.43
CA LEU A 77 13.37 3.15 5.76
C LEU A 77 13.04 4.66 5.86
N ARG A 78 14.03 5.50 6.18
CA ARG A 78 13.88 6.95 6.39
C ARG A 78 14.63 7.81 5.37
N MET A 79 14.96 7.24 4.21
CA MET A 79 15.67 8.00 3.17
C MET A 79 14.85 9.18 2.62
N MET A 80 13.53 9.08 2.67
CA MET A 80 12.64 10.13 2.19
C MET A 80 12.28 11.12 3.32
N PRO A 81 12.05 12.40 3.00
CA PRO A 81 11.68 13.42 3.98
C PRO A 81 10.44 13.03 4.79
N PRO A 82 10.39 13.36 6.08
CA PRO A 82 9.28 13.01 6.94
C PRO A 82 8.01 13.81 6.60
N ASP A 83 6.84 13.22 6.81
CA ASP A 83 5.54 13.85 6.55
C ASP A 83 5.04 14.58 7.80
N LEU A 84 5.20 15.91 7.84
CA LEU A 84 4.79 16.78 8.94
C LEU A 84 3.32 16.64 9.33
N ASN A 85 2.45 16.29 8.38
CA ASN A 85 1.02 16.13 8.65
C ASN A 85 0.73 14.94 9.58
N TYR A 86 1.66 13.99 9.72
CA TYR A 86 1.49 12.78 10.53
C TYR A 86 2.60 12.54 11.57
N LEU A 87 3.44 13.55 11.81
CA LEU A 87 4.44 13.51 12.89
C LEU A 87 3.89 14.13 14.18
N PRO A 88 4.31 13.65 15.36
CA PRO A 88 3.98 14.25 16.65
C PRO A 88 4.85 15.50 16.88
N VAL A 89 4.58 16.56 16.14
CA VAL A 89 5.32 17.83 16.18
C VAL A 89 4.42 18.93 16.74
N ASP A 90 5.01 19.92 17.39
CA ASP A 90 4.29 21.08 17.92
C ASP A 90 3.50 21.81 16.81
N VAL A 91 2.32 22.30 17.17
CA VAL A 91 1.34 22.92 16.26
C VAL A 91 1.88 24.18 15.56
N GLU A 92 2.99 24.73 16.05
CA GLU A 92 3.70 25.88 15.46
C GLU A 92 4.35 25.55 14.11
N HIS A 93 4.83 24.31 13.94
CA HIS A 93 5.50 23.89 12.72
C HIS A 93 4.53 23.61 11.56
N ILE A 94 3.23 23.59 11.82
CA ILE A 94 2.18 23.25 10.84
C ILE A 94 1.59 24.51 10.22
N SER A 95 1.22 24.44 8.95
CA SER A 95 0.69 25.61 8.25
C SER A 95 -0.73 25.92 8.70
N PRO A 96 -1.12 27.21 8.71
CA PRO A 96 -2.47 27.59 9.14
C PRO A 96 -3.54 26.95 8.27
N ALA A 97 -3.27 26.76 6.97
CA ALA A 97 -4.15 26.03 6.06
C ALA A 97 -4.31 24.56 6.48
N MET A 98 -3.22 23.90 6.89
CA MET A 98 -3.28 22.51 7.33
C MET A 98 -4.04 22.31 8.64
N LYS A 99 -4.04 23.31 9.54
CA LYS A 99 -4.85 23.28 10.77
C LYS A 99 -6.35 23.24 10.49
N GLN A 100 -6.81 23.83 9.38
CA GLN A 100 -8.22 23.77 8.98
C GLN A 100 -8.68 22.35 8.59
N PHE A 101 -7.74 21.45 8.27
CA PHE A 101 -8.02 20.06 7.90
C PHE A 101 -7.70 19.05 9.01
N ASP A 102 -7.60 19.55 10.25
CA ASP A 102 -7.30 18.78 11.47
C ASP A 102 -5.92 18.09 11.45
N TYR A 103 -4.91 18.74 10.87
CA TYR A 103 -3.52 18.28 10.96
C TYR A 103 -2.78 19.01 12.11
N PRO A 104 -1.88 18.32 12.85
CA PRO A 104 -1.31 17.00 12.56
C PRO A 104 -2.19 15.86 13.08
N LYS A 105 -2.16 14.72 12.38
CA LYS A 105 -2.91 13.51 12.75
C LYS A 105 -1.97 12.45 13.28
N THR A 106 -2.33 11.82 14.39
CA THR A 106 -1.55 10.69 14.91
C THR A 106 -1.81 9.45 14.06
N HIS A 107 -0.73 8.79 13.64
CA HIS A 107 -0.81 7.51 12.93
C HIS A 107 -0.21 6.40 13.79
N LYS A 108 -0.69 5.15 13.61
CA LYS A 108 -0.25 3.99 14.43
C LYS A 108 1.26 3.72 14.38
N HIS A 109 1.91 4.07 13.27
CA HIS A 109 3.37 3.94 13.13
C HIS A 109 4.04 5.30 12.99
N ARG A 110 5.31 5.40 13.42
CA ARG A 110 6.10 6.63 13.40
C ARG A 110 6.93 6.83 12.11
N LEU A 111 6.85 5.91 11.15
CA LEU A 111 7.54 5.97 9.85
C LEU A 111 6.67 6.67 8.80
N CYS A 112 6.30 7.91 9.07
CA CYS A 112 5.52 8.71 8.13
C CYS A 112 6.47 9.56 7.29
N CYS A 113 6.82 9.08 6.09
CA CYS A 113 7.65 9.82 5.12
C CYS A 113 6.87 10.12 3.84
N LEU A 114 7.21 11.22 3.17
CA LEU A 114 6.74 11.60 1.85
C LEU A 114 7.31 10.64 0.79
N ARG A 115 6.65 10.52 -0.35
CA ARG A 115 7.07 9.65 -1.46
C ARG A 115 7.93 10.40 -2.46
N GLN A 116 8.79 9.67 -3.16
CA GLN A 116 9.66 10.24 -4.18
C GLN A 116 8.86 10.93 -5.30
N GLU A 117 7.78 10.31 -5.78
CA GLU A 117 6.97 10.86 -6.86
C GLU A 117 6.33 12.21 -6.48
N LEU A 118 6.01 12.41 -5.20
CA LEU A 118 5.51 13.69 -4.70
C LEU A 118 6.62 14.73 -4.62
N ILE A 119 7.82 14.32 -4.20
CA ILE A 119 9.00 15.19 -4.11
C ILE A 119 9.37 15.69 -5.50
N ASP A 120 9.36 14.79 -6.49
CA ASP A 120 9.62 15.14 -7.88
C ASP A 120 8.57 16.14 -8.40
N ALA A 121 7.27 15.87 -8.21
CA ALA A 121 6.19 16.79 -8.58
C ALA A 121 6.28 18.16 -7.87
N PHE A 122 6.64 18.16 -6.58
CA PHE A 122 6.84 19.39 -5.81
C PHE A 122 8.02 20.20 -6.33
N ILE A 123 9.14 19.55 -6.64
CA ILE A 123 10.34 20.20 -7.20
C ILE A 123 10.05 20.73 -8.60
N GLU A 124 9.31 20.01 -9.44
CA GLU A 124 8.85 20.51 -10.74
C GLU A 124 7.99 21.77 -10.59
N GLN A 125 7.06 21.78 -9.63
CA GLN A 125 6.27 22.97 -9.33
C GLN A 125 7.15 24.15 -8.86
N LYS A 126 8.12 23.88 -7.98
CA LYS A 126 9.09 24.89 -7.52
C LYS A 126 9.97 25.41 -8.64
N TYR A 127 10.33 24.54 -9.57
CA TYR A 127 11.08 24.90 -10.77
C TYR A 127 10.27 25.84 -11.66
N VAL A 128 8.98 25.55 -11.87
CA VAL A 128 8.07 26.46 -12.60
C VAL A 128 7.97 27.82 -11.89
N ASP A 129 7.82 27.82 -10.57
CA ASP A 129 7.73 29.05 -9.78
C ASP A 129 9.05 29.86 -9.79
N PHE A 130 10.21 29.18 -9.86
CA PHE A 130 11.53 29.79 -10.03
C PHE A 130 11.62 30.63 -11.30
N TYR A 131 11.36 30.01 -12.46
CA TYR A 131 11.41 30.72 -13.74
C TYR A 131 10.38 31.84 -13.82
N ARG A 132 9.17 31.62 -13.29
CA ARG A 132 8.14 32.66 -13.25
C ARG A 132 8.60 33.87 -12.42
N SER A 133 9.24 33.64 -11.27
CA SER A 133 9.74 34.71 -10.42
C SER A 133 10.84 35.54 -11.10
N ILE A 134 11.77 34.89 -11.80
CA ILE A 134 12.84 35.55 -12.56
C ILE A 134 12.24 36.38 -13.70
N ALA A 135 11.33 35.79 -14.49
CA ALA A 135 10.69 36.48 -15.61
C ALA A 135 9.91 37.73 -15.14
N LEU A 136 9.21 37.66 -14.01
CA LEU A 136 8.48 38.79 -13.43
C LEU A 136 9.40 39.89 -12.90
N ASN A 137 10.53 39.55 -12.29
CA ASN A 137 11.48 40.54 -11.79
C ASN A 137 12.25 41.21 -12.95
N LEU A 138 12.56 40.44 -14.00
CA LEU A 138 13.20 40.97 -15.20
C LEU A 138 12.26 41.88 -16.01
N SER A 139 10.98 41.52 -16.13
CA SER A 139 9.99 42.39 -16.79
C SER A 139 9.81 43.70 -16.03
N LYS A 140 9.81 43.66 -14.69
CA LYS A 140 9.82 44.86 -13.84
C LYS A 140 11.04 45.74 -14.11
N LEU A 141 12.23 45.15 -14.19
CA LEU A 141 13.47 45.87 -14.49
C LEU A 141 13.42 46.57 -15.86
N ARG A 142 12.92 45.88 -16.90
CA ARG A 142 12.72 46.47 -18.24
C ARG A 142 11.67 47.57 -18.23
N SER A 143 10.57 47.40 -17.50
CA SER A 143 9.52 48.42 -17.39
C SER A 143 9.94 49.67 -16.62
N SER A 144 10.94 49.58 -15.73
CA SER A 144 11.56 50.78 -15.13
C SER A 144 12.49 51.54 -16.08
N GLU A 145 12.97 50.91 -17.16
CA GLU A 145 13.83 51.55 -18.18
C GLU A 145 13.03 52.14 -19.36
N SER A 146 11.85 51.59 -19.67
CA SER A 146 10.98 52.06 -20.75
C SER A 146 9.71 52.74 -20.23
N SER A 147 9.59 54.05 -20.44
CA SER A 147 8.44 54.89 -20.09
C SER A 147 7.20 54.66 -20.98
N THR A 148 6.68 53.44 -21.04
CA THR A 148 5.34 53.14 -21.57
C THR A 148 4.74 51.95 -20.82
N ALA A 149 3.79 52.25 -19.93
CA ALA A 149 3.01 51.26 -19.23
C ALA A 149 1.96 50.63 -20.17
N THR A 150 2.04 49.32 -20.36
CA THR A 150 0.87 48.50 -20.68
C THR A 150 0.86 47.31 -19.75
N ASP A 151 -0.10 47.30 -18.82
CA ASP A 151 -0.46 46.17 -17.99
C ASP A 151 -0.80 44.96 -18.88
N THR A 152 0.16 44.03 -18.99
CA THR A 152 -0.13 42.66 -19.42
C THR A 152 0.17 41.77 -18.23
N THR A 153 -0.69 41.84 -17.24
CA THR A 153 -0.73 40.85 -16.17
C THR A 153 -1.42 39.60 -16.72
N GLN A 154 -0.79 38.45 -16.42
CA GLN A 154 -1.28 37.08 -16.52
C GLN A 154 -0.75 36.25 -17.71
N GLN A 155 -0.07 35.16 -17.32
CA GLN A 155 0.39 34.03 -18.12
C GLN A 155 1.59 34.27 -19.04
N THR A 156 2.74 34.62 -18.48
CA THR A 156 4.01 34.24 -19.14
C THR A 156 4.10 32.73 -19.16
N ASN A 157 4.15 32.14 -20.35
CA ASN A 157 4.24 30.70 -20.53
C ASN A 157 5.61 30.21 -19.99
N VAL A 158 5.67 29.02 -19.39
CA VAL A 158 6.91 28.52 -18.75
C VAL A 158 8.05 28.41 -19.77
N GLU A 159 7.72 28.05 -21.02
CA GLU A 159 8.66 27.98 -22.13
C GLU A 159 9.20 29.35 -22.54
N GLU A 160 8.38 30.38 -22.45
CA GLU A 160 8.77 31.76 -22.73
C GLU A 160 9.67 32.30 -21.62
N ALA A 161 9.35 32.00 -20.35
CA ALA A 161 10.22 32.30 -19.21
C ALA A 161 11.57 31.58 -19.32
N LYS A 162 11.59 30.31 -19.74
CA LYS A 162 12.83 29.55 -20.00
C LYS A 162 13.67 30.17 -21.11
N ARG A 163 13.04 30.58 -22.22
CA ARG A 163 13.75 31.25 -23.33
C ARG A 163 14.37 32.56 -22.87
N ILE A 164 13.59 33.40 -22.19
CA ILE A 164 14.06 34.68 -21.65
C ILE A 164 15.25 34.47 -20.72
N VAL A 165 15.22 33.47 -19.83
CA VAL A 165 16.34 33.17 -18.92
C VAL A 165 17.57 32.65 -19.66
N ASN A 166 17.40 31.79 -20.67
CA ASN A 166 18.51 31.21 -21.43
C ASN A 166 19.17 32.19 -22.42
N GLU A 167 18.45 33.23 -22.87
CA GLU A 167 18.96 34.25 -23.79
C GLU A 167 19.80 35.33 -23.08
N ILE A 168 19.88 35.32 -21.74
CA ILE A 168 20.58 36.37 -20.98
C ILE A 168 22.09 36.10 -20.89
N SER A 169 22.86 37.06 -21.40
CA SER A 169 24.27 37.25 -21.09
C SER A 169 24.45 37.73 -19.64
N VAL A 170 25.53 37.28 -19.00
CA VAL A 170 25.80 37.46 -17.57
C VAL A 170 26.04 38.94 -17.20
N GLU A 171 24.96 39.68 -16.97
CA GLU A 171 24.98 41.02 -16.35
C GLU A 171 24.78 40.91 -14.84
N ASP A 172 25.41 41.76 -14.03
CA ASP A 172 25.37 41.63 -12.57
C ASP A 172 23.96 41.80 -11.98
N ASN A 173 23.09 42.61 -12.60
CA ASN A 173 21.68 42.74 -12.20
C ASN A 173 20.90 41.43 -12.39
N SER A 174 21.24 40.62 -13.41
CA SER A 174 20.61 39.32 -13.65
C SER A 174 21.00 38.28 -12.60
N ARG A 175 22.26 38.33 -12.11
CA ARG A 175 22.76 37.45 -11.05
C ARG A 175 22.05 37.71 -9.73
N GLU A 176 21.84 38.97 -9.35
CA GLU A 176 21.11 39.32 -8.13
C GLU A 176 19.66 38.84 -8.18
N ILE A 177 18.99 38.95 -9.35
CA ILE A 177 17.65 38.42 -9.53
C ILE A 177 17.64 36.90 -9.35
N ILE A 178 18.59 36.18 -9.94
CA ILE A 178 18.71 34.73 -9.79
C ILE A 178 18.95 34.35 -8.32
N GLN A 179 19.85 35.05 -7.61
CA GLN A 179 20.09 34.82 -6.19
C GLN A 179 18.85 35.09 -5.34
N SER A 180 18.10 36.16 -5.65
CA SER A 180 16.85 36.47 -4.96
C SER A 180 15.80 35.36 -5.15
N ALA A 181 15.72 34.79 -6.35
CA ALA A 181 14.83 33.68 -6.68
C ALA A 181 15.27 32.36 -6.01
N CYS A 182 16.57 32.06 -5.99
CA CYS A 182 17.13 30.90 -5.27
C CYS A 182 16.83 30.97 -3.77
N ARG A 183 16.99 32.16 -3.15
CA ARG A 183 16.66 32.39 -1.74
C ARG A 183 15.16 32.25 -1.45
N ALA A 184 14.30 32.72 -2.36
CA ALA A 184 12.85 32.63 -2.19
C ALA A 184 12.36 31.16 -2.17
N ILE A 185 13.01 30.30 -2.94
CA ILE A 185 12.63 28.88 -3.10
C ILE A 185 13.31 27.96 -2.08
N GLY A 186 14.37 28.44 -1.43
CA GLY A 186 15.15 27.64 -0.48
C GLY A 186 16.12 26.70 -1.20
N SER A 187 16.78 27.18 -2.26
CA SER A 187 17.81 26.41 -2.93
C SER A 187 19.08 26.29 -2.08
N VAL A 188 19.76 25.15 -2.18
CA VAL A 188 21.08 24.89 -1.57
C VAL A 188 22.18 25.69 -2.27
N LYS A 189 22.04 25.97 -3.57
CA LYS A 189 23.00 26.74 -4.36
C LYS A 189 22.45 28.16 -4.59
N ASP A 190 23.31 29.17 -4.48
CA ASP A 190 22.89 30.56 -4.67
C ASP A 190 22.63 30.94 -6.13
N ASN A 191 23.29 30.25 -7.07
CA ASN A 191 23.28 30.62 -8.50
C ASN A 191 22.56 29.60 -9.40
N GLU A 192 22.06 28.50 -8.84
CA GLU A 192 21.45 27.41 -9.59
C GLU A 192 20.25 26.85 -8.81
N PHE A 193 19.24 26.37 -9.51
CA PHE A 193 18.14 25.65 -8.88
C PHE A 193 18.60 24.28 -8.38
N ASP A 194 18.76 24.14 -7.06
CA ASP A 194 19.03 22.89 -6.37
C ASP A 194 18.22 22.83 -5.07
N VAL A 195 17.12 22.09 -5.06
CA VAL A 195 16.24 21.90 -3.89
C VAL A 195 16.41 20.48 -3.38
N ARG A 196 16.80 20.35 -2.10
CA ARG A 196 17.04 19.06 -1.44
C ARG A 196 16.48 19.06 -0.03
N PHE A 197 16.14 17.87 0.49
CA PHE A 197 15.51 17.68 1.79
C PHE A 197 16.45 17.01 2.78
N ASN A 198 16.40 17.45 4.04
CA ASN A 198 17.05 16.78 5.14
C ASN A 198 16.13 15.67 5.70
N PRO A 199 16.50 14.37 5.59
CA PRO A 199 15.66 13.26 6.06
C PRO A 199 15.64 13.12 7.59
N ASP A 200 16.63 13.67 8.30
CA ASP A 200 16.80 13.49 9.75
C ASP A 200 16.15 14.60 10.59
N LEU A 201 15.39 15.48 9.92
CA LEU A 201 14.60 16.51 10.58
C LEU A 201 13.53 15.87 11.50
N PHE A 202 13.38 16.40 12.72
CA PHE A 202 12.47 15.90 13.76
C PHE A 202 12.73 14.47 14.26
N GLN A 203 13.92 13.90 14.02
CA GLN A 203 14.30 12.64 14.66
C GLN A 203 14.70 12.88 16.13
N PRO A 204 14.13 12.13 17.09
CA PRO A 204 14.32 12.40 18.52
C PRO A 204 15.73 12.09 19.04
N HIS A 205 16.50 11.29 18.30
CA HIS A 205 17.84 10.81 18.71
C HIS A 205 18.99 11.51 17.97
N VAL A 206 18.68 12.41 17.03
CA VAL A 206 19.68 13.10 16.20
C VAL A 206 19.87 14.54 16.68
N THR A 207 21.12 14.94 16.87
CA THR A 207 21.47 16.35 17.10
C THR A 207 22.13 16.91 15.84
N LEU A 208 21.43 17.78 15.12
CA LEU A 208 21.95 18.42 13.91
C LEU A 208 22.99 19.50 14.28
N ASN A 209 24.12 19.52 13.57
CA ASN A 209 25.17 20.53 13.70
C ASN A 209 24.98 21.65 12.66
N GLN A 210 23.79 22.26 12.65
CA GLN A 210 23.37 23.30 11.70
C GLN A 210 22.93 24.56 12.43
N THR A 211 22.95 25.70 11.73
CA THR A 211 22.50 26.97 12.30
C THR A 211 20.98 26.92 12.49
N SER A 212 20.45 27.60 13.53
CA SER A 212 19.01 27.69 13.76
C SER A 212 18.23 28.23 12.55
N ALA A 213 18.85 29.14 11.77
CA ALA A 213 18.30 29.65 10.52
C ALA A 213 18.21 28.59 9.41
N GLU A 214 19.19 27.69 9.30
CA GLU A 214 19.20 26.60 8.31
C GLU A 214 18.13 25.56 8.64
N ILE A 215 18.01 25.21 9.93
CA ILE A 215 16.96 24.30 10.41
C ILE A 215 15.58 24.91 10.15
N ALA A 216 15.40 26.21 10.41
CA ALA A 216 14.13 26.89 10.13
C ALA A 216 13.80 26.90 8.63
N ALA A 217 14.79 27.06 7.75
CA ALA A 217 14.61 26.97 6.31
C ALA A 217 14.22 25.55 5.86
N ASP A 218 14.88 24.51 6.38
CA ASP A 218 14.55 23.12 6.09
C ASP A 218 13.15 22.74 6.57
N ILE A 219 12.73 23.23 7.75
CA ILE A 219 11.36 23.08 8.26
C ILE A 219 10.35 23.78 7.34
N LYS A 220 10.66 24.99 6.88
CA LYS A 220 9.80 25.73 5.94
C LYS A 220 9.60 24.97 4.63
N LEU A 221 10.68 24.44 4.05
CA LEU A 221 10.62 23.65 2.82
C LEU A 221 9.75 22.40 3.00
N LEU A 222 9.93 21.69 4.13
CA LEU A 222 9.15 20.49 4.44
C LEU A 222 7.66 20.81 4.62
N LYS A 223 7.36 21.95 5.27
CA LYS A 223 5.99 22.45 5.48
C LYS A 223 5.30 22.75 4.16
N GLU A 224 6.00 23.39 3.23
CA GLU A 224 5.48 23.67 1.89
C GLU A 224 5.23 22.38 1.08
N ALA A 225 6.10 21.38 1.20
CA ALA A 225 5.91 20.08 0.55
C ALA A 225 4.70 19.31 1.12
N ALA A 226 4.53 19.30 2.45
CA ALA A 226 3.39 18.67 3.11
C ALA A 226 2.05 19.39 2.79
N GLU A 227 2.09 20.71 2.63
CA GLU A 227 0.94 21.51 2.20
C GLU A 227 0.60 21.28 0.72
N TYR A 228 1.62 21.21 -0.15
CA TYR A 228 1.46 20.92 -1.57
C TYR A 228 0.72 19.60 -1.81
N LEU A 229 1.03 18.56 -1.02
CA LEU A 229 0.34 17.26 -1.08
C LEU A 229 -1.18 17.43 -0.93
N VAL A 230 -1.62 18.13 0.12
CA VAL A 230 -3.05 18.21 0.47
C VAL A 230 -3.80 19.25 -0.36
N LEU A 231 -3.19 20.41 -0.60
CA LEU A 231 -3.85 21.54 -1.27
C LEU A 231 -3.79 21.49 -2.78
N LYS A 232 -2.75 20.88 -3.37
CA LYS A 232 -2.56 20.84 -4.82
C LYS A 232 -2.62 19.43 -5.36
N GLN A 233 -1.78 18.51 -4.86
CA GLN A 233 -1.62 17.20 -5.48
C GLN A 233 -2.88 16.32 -5.40
N ILE A 234 -3.55 16.26 -4.24
CA ILE A 234 -4.80 15.50 -4.11
C ILE A 234 -5.92 16.09 -4.99
N PRO A 235 -6.21 17.41 -4.96
CA PRO A 235 -7.20 17.99 -5.86
C PRO A 235 -6.90 17.81 -7.34
N LEU A 236 -5.63 17.96 -7.76
CA LEU A 236 -5.20 17.72 -9.14
C LEU A 236 -5.50 16.29 -9.58
N MET A 237 -5.21 15.30 -8.74
CA MET A 237 -5.54 13.90 -9.03
C MET A 237 -7.06 13.69 -9.19
N ILE A 238 -7.88 14.39 -8.41
CA ILE A 238 -9.35 14.29 -8.55
C ILE A 238 -9.81 14.96 -9.84
N GLN A 239 -9.21 16.09 -10.21
CA GLN A 239 -9.49 16.76 -11.49
C GLN A 239 -9.12 15.85 -12.67
N ASP A 240 -7.98 15.15 -12.61
CA ASP A 240 -7.59 14.17 -13.64
C ASP A 240 -8.64 13.08 -13.84
N PHE A 241 -9.32 12.66 -12.77
CA PHE A 241 -10.41 11.69 -12.84
C PHE A 241 -11.67 12.28 -13.49
N GLN A 242 -11.93 13.57 -13.28
CA GLN A 242 -13.02 14.29 -13.95
C GLN A 242 -12.75 14.47 -15.44
N ASP A 243 -11.49 14.74 -15.80
CA ASP A 243 -11.04 14.89 -17.19
C ASP A 243 -10.87 13.54 -17.91
N HIS A 244 -11.20 12.42 -17.25
CA HIS A 244 -11.06 11.05 -17.74
C HIS A 244 -9.63 10.67 -18.20
N SER A 245 -8.62 11.40 -17.71
CA SER A 245 -7.22 11.09 -18.00
C SER A 245 -6.74 9.82 -17.29
N ALA A 246 -7.25 9.60 -16.06
CA ALA A 246 -7.11 8.36 -15.32
C ALA A 246 -8.47 7.90 -14.82
N VAL A 247 -8.86 6.65 -15.12
CA VAL A 247 -10.17 6.10 -14.74
C VAL A 247 -9.94 4.84 -13.91
N PRO A 248 -9.70 4.98 -12.58
CA PRO A 248 -9.57 3.83 -11.71
C PRO A 248 -10.89 3.04 -11.67
N VAL A 249 -10.82 1.75 -12.01
CA VAL A 249 -11.99 0.85 -12.08
C VAL A 249 -12.18 0.09 -10.76
N ASP A 250 -11.12 -0.09 -9.98
CA ASP A 250 -11.13 -0.83 -8.73
C ASP A 250 -10.20 -0.20 -7.67
N GLY A 251 -10.22 -0.77 -6.46
CA GLY A 251 -9.43 -0.25 -5.33
C GLY A 251 -7.92 -0.38 -5.53
N GLU A 252 -7.45 -1.33 -6.33
CA GLU A 252 -6.04 -1.48 -6.70
C GLU A 252 -5.61 -0.39 -7.68
N SER A 253 -6.36 -0.16 -8.76
CA SER A 253 -6.13 0.93 -9.70
C SER A 253 -6.18 2.30 -9.01
N LEU A 254 -7.11 2.50 -8.06
CA LEU A 254 -7.15 3.73 -7.26
C LEU A 254 -5.91 3.89 -6.39
N SER A 255 -5.46 2.80 -5.76
CA SER A 255 -4.24 2.81 -4.95
C SER A 255 -3.00 3.11 -5.80
N GLU A 256 -2.93 2.54 -7.01
CA GLU A 256 -1.86 2.81 -7.97
C GLU A 256 -1.89 4.26 -8.47
N ALA A 257 -3.06 4.80 -8.80
CA ALA A 257 -3.23 6.20 -9.18
C ALA A 257 -2.74 7.15 -8.08
N MET A 258 -3.12 6.90 -6.82
CA MET A 258 -2.60 7.65 -5.68
C MET A 258 -1.07 7.55 -5.58
N HIS A 259 -0.53 6.34 -5.70
CA HIS A 259 0.91 6.10 -5.59
C HIS A 259 1.70 6.77 -6.70
N SER A 260 1.21 6.74 -7.94
CA SER A 260 1.84 7.40 -9.11
C SER A 260 1.96 8.91 -8.94
N ARG A 261 1.03 9.52 -8.19
CA ARG A 261 1.05 10.95 -7.81
C ARG A 261 1.83 11.21 -6.51
N GLY A 262 2.46 10.19 -5.92
CA GLY A 262 3.19 10.30 -4.65
C GLY A 262 2.30 10.45 -3.41
N ILE A 263 1.01 10.13 -3.51
CA ILE A 263 0.06 10.22 -2.40
C ILE A 263 0.10 8.89 -1.62
N ASN A 264 0.49 8.94 -0.35
CA ASN A 264 0.46 7.77 0.51
C ASN A 264 -0.99 7.35 0.80
N ILE A 265 -1.23 6.03 0.87
CA ILE A 265 -2.55 5.47 1.18
C ILE A 265 -3.16 5.95 2.51
N ARG A 266 -2.35 6.50 3.44
CA ARG A 266 -2.85 7.15 4.67
C ARG A 266 -3.79 8.33 4.38
N TYR A 267 -3.65 8.99 3.23
CA TYR A 267 -4.52 10.06 2.77
C TYR A 267 -5.80 9.55 2.09
N LEU A 268 -6.04 8.23 2.00
CA LEU A 268 -7.23 7.66 1.35
C LEU A 268 -8.54 8.19 1.96
N GLY A 269 -8.60 8.42 3.27
CA GLY A 269 -9.78 9.02 3.90
C GLY A 269 -10.03 10.47 3.47
N ARG A 270 -8.96 11.25 3.23
CA ARG A 270 -9.08 12.62 2.68
C ARG A 270 -9.52 12.59 1.22
N VAL A 271 -8.99 11.65 0.43
CA VAL A 271 -9.42 11.43 -0.95
C VAL A 271 -10.91 11.08 -0.99
N ALA A 272 -11.37 10.15 -0.13
CA ALA A 272 -12.79 9.81 -0.02
C ALA A 272 -13.66 11.02 0.33
N GLN A 273 -13.25 11.85 1.31
CA GLN A 273 -13.98 13.08 1.65
C GLN A 273 -14.13 14.05 0.48
N LEU A 274 -13.09 14.22 -0.34
CA LEU A 274 -13.13 15.11 -1.50
C LEU A 274 -13.95 14.50 -2.65
N LEU A 275 -13.87 13.19 -2.87
CA LEU A 275 -14.71 12.49 -3.86
C LEU A 275 -16.20 12.61 -3.50
N ASN A 276 -16.56 12.57 -2.22
CA ASN A 276 -17.94 12.78 -1.77
C ASN A 276 -18.49 14.18 -2.10
N GLN A 277 -17.62 15.18 -2.28
CA GLN A 277 -18.03 16.53 -2.69
C GLN A 277 -18.32 16.64 -4.20
N GLN A 278 -17.95 15.63 -4.98
CA GLN A 278 -18.04 15.63 -6.44
C GLN A 278 -19.07 14.59 -6.91
N PRO A 279 -20.31 15.00 -7.27
CA PRO A 279 -21.37 14.05 -7.62
C PRO A 279 -21.05 13.22 -8.88
N ALA A 280 -20.24 13.77 -9.80
CA ALA A 280 -19.81 13.07 -11.01
C ALA A 280 -18.95 11.83 -10.73
N LEU A 281 -18.29 11.76 -9.57
CA LEU A 281 -17.35 10.70 -9.19
C LEU A 281 -17.88 9.80 -8.07
N PHE A 282 -19.20 9.70 -7.91
CA PHE A 282 -19.84 8.91 -6.85
C PHE A 282 -19.36 7.44 -6.83
N TYR A 283 -19.22 6.80 -8.00
CA TYR A 283 -18.71 5.43 -8.09
C TYR A 283 -17.31 5.28 -7.49
N LEU A 284 -16.46 6.31 -7.62
CA LEU A 284 -15.09 6.27 -7.14
C LEU A 284 -15.02 6.49 -5.62
N HIS A 285 -15.95 7.29 -5.09
CA HIS A 285 -16.16 7.39 -3.65
C HIS A 285 -16.48 6.02 -3.03
N ASP A 286 -17.41 5.27 -3.63
CA ASP A 286 -17.79 3.94 -3.13
C ASP A 286 -16.62 2.95 -3.19
N ILE A 287 -15.81 3.00 -4.26
CA ILE A 287 -14.56 2.22 -4.37
C ILE A 287 -13.58 2.61 -3.26
N ALA A 288 -13.38 3.91 -3.02
CA ALA A 288 -12.46 4.41 -1.99
C ALA A 288 -12.87 3.94 -0.59
N VAL A 289 -14.17 4.01 -0.27
CA VAL A 289 -14.71 3.54 1.02
C VAL A 289 -14.59 2.02 1.14
N THR A 290 -14.87 1.27 0.08
CA THR A 290 -14.67 -0.18 0.04
C THR A 290 -13.21 -0.56 0.27
N GLU A 291 -12.27 0.20 -0.31
CA GLU A 291 -10.84 0.00 -0.11
C GLU A 291 -10.40 0.30 1.33
N ILE A 292 -10.96 1.35 1.96
CA ILE A 292 -10.77 1.64 3.40
C ILE A 292 -11.25 0.45 4.23
N LEU A 293 -12.47 -0.04 3.99
CA LEU A 293 -13.06 -1.17 4.71
C LEU A 293 -12.18 -2.43 4.58
N CYS A 294 -11.83 -2.82 3.36
CA CYS A 294 -11.06 -4.03 3.09
C CYS A 294 -9.65 -3.95 3.67
N ARG A 295 -8.99 -2.78 3.65
CA ARG A 295 -7.68 -2.59 4.27
C ARG A 295 -7.75 -2.65 5.79
N SER A 296 -8.77 -2.04 6.41
CA SER A 296 -9.01 -2.14 7.85
C SER A 296 -9.29 -3.59 8.27
N ALA A 297 -10.15 -4.30 7.53
CA ALA A 297 -10.44 -5.72 7.76
C ALA A 297 -9.18 -6.59 7.65
N LYS A 298 -8.32 -6.35 6.66
CA LYS A 298 -7.02 -7.02 6.54
C LYS A 298 -6.13 -6.82 7.78
N HIS A 299 -6.11 -5.62 8.37
CA HIS A 299 -5.30 -5.36 9.57
C HIS A 299 -5.83 -6.11 10.78
N LEU A 300 -7.14 -6.09 10.99
CA LEU A 300 -7.79 -6.88 12.05
C LEU A 300 -7.56 -8.37 11.84
N PHE A 301 -7.78 -8.87 10.63
CA PHE A 301 -7.56 -10.26 10.24
C PHE A 301 -6.14 -10.74 10.53
N ARG A 302 -5.13 -9.94 10.21
CA ARG A 302 -3.72 -10.27 10.51
C ARG A 302 -3.45 -10.33 12.01
N SER A 303 -3.98 -9.38 12.77
CA SER A 303 -3.85 -9.40 14.24
C SER A 303 -4.57 -10.59 14.85
N TYR A 304 -5.71 -10.98 14.26
CA TYR A 304 -6.54 -12.08 14.72
C TYR A 304 -5.90 -13.44 14.47
N ILE A 305 -5.32 -13.66 13.30
CA ILE A 305 -4.66 -14.93 12.96
C ILE A 305 -3.36 -15.14 13.73
N GLN A 306 -2.65 -14.07 14.09
CA GLN A 306 -1.38 -14.19 14.82
C GLN A 306 -1.50 -14.91 16.16
N SER A 307 -2.66 -14.86 16.82
CA SER A 307 -2.91 -15.52 18.10
C SER A 307 -3.53 -16.91 17.97
N VAL A 308 -3.88 -17.36 16.77
CA VAL A 308 -4.62 -18.60 16.52
C VAL A 308 -3.65 -19.78 16.31
N PRO A 309 -3.83 -20.91 17.02
CA PRO A 309 -3.09 -22.14 16.75
C PRO A 309 -3.35 -22.66 15.33
N ILE A 310 -2.32 -23.19 14.67
CA ILE A 310 -2.37 -23.65 13.26
C ILE A 310 -3.52 -24.64 13.01
N HIS A 311 -3.82 -25.51 13.98
CA HIS A 311 -4.87 -26.53 13.85
C HIS A 311 -6.30 -25.96 13.88
N LEU A 312 -6.51 -24.72 14.36
CA LEU A 312 -7.81 -24.05 14.37
C LEU A 312 -7.92 -22.94 13.30
N LEU A 313 -6.91 -22.82 12.43
CA LEU A 313 -6.81 -21.71 11.49
C LEU A 313 -7.99 -21.63 10.51
N SER A 314 -8.42 -22.77 9.94
CA SER A 314 -9.58 -22.85 9.04
C SER A 314 -10.86 -22.39 9.74
N PHE A 315 -11.10 -22.90 10.96
CA PHE A 315 -12.27 -22.52 11.75
C PHE A 315 -12.27 -21.02 12.09
N SER A 316 -11.15 -20.48 12.57
CA SER A 316 -11.04 -19.06 12.93
C SER A 316 -11.27 -18.15 11.71
N ILE A 317 -10.77 -18.52 10.54
CA ILE A 317 -10.99 -17.74 9.31
C ILE A 317 -12.45 -17.79 8.87
N SER A 318 -13.09 -18.96 8.93
CA SER A 318 -14.51 -19.11 8.60
C SER A 318 -15.37 -18.25 9.52
N HIS A 319 -15.11 -18.32 10.83
CA HIS A 319 -15.78 -17.50 11.84
C HIS A 319 -15.58 -16.01 11.60
N PHE A 320 -14.36 -15.58 11.26
CA PHE A 320 -14.07 -14.18 10.92
C PHE A 320 -14.86 -13.72 9.68
N LEU A 321 -14.88 -14.51 8.61
CA LEU A 321 -15.60 -14.19 7.37
C LEU A 321 -17.11 -14.12 7.61
N ASN A 322 -17.66 -15.06 8.37
CA ASN A 322 -19.07 -15.02 8.75
C ASN A 322 -19.36 -13.77 9.59
N CYS A 323 -18.56 -13.44 10.59
CA CYS A 323 -18.80 -12.23 11.40
C CYS A 323 -18.65 -10.92 10.60
N LEU A 324 -17.85 -10.92 9.53
CA LEU A 324 -17.66 -9.74 8.67
C LEU A 324 -18.79 -9.58 7.64
N LEU A 325 -19.20 -10.67 7.00
CA LEU A 325 -20.08 -10.66 5.82
C LEU A 325 -21.51 -11.10 6.12
N THR A 326 -21.77 -11.66 7.30
CA THR A 326 -23.10 -12.03 7.80
C THR A 326 -23.32 -11.51 9.23
N ILE A 327 -24.55 -11.63 9.74
CA ILE A 327 -24.91 -11.17 11.09
C ILE A 327 -24.91 -12.35 12.05
N ILE A 328 -23.80 -12.53 12.79
CA ILE A 328 -23.68 -13.52 13.87
C ILE A 328 -23.75 -12.82 15.24
N ASN A 329 -24.72 -13.24 16.05
CA ASN A 329 -24.94 -12.72 17.41
C ASN A 329 -24.35 -13.59 18.53
N SER A 330 -23.94 -14.83 18.25
CA SER A 330 -23.31 -15.74 19.22
C SER A 330 -22.35 -16.70 18.50
N PRO A 331 -21.14 -16.96 19.05
CA PRO A 331 -20.22 -17.93 18.46
C PRO A 331 -20.83 -19.33 18.46
N SER A 332 -20.70 -20.05 17.35
CA SER A 332 -21.12 -21.44 17.20
C SER A 332 -20.15 -22.36 17.95
N LEU A 333 -20.36 -22.48 19.26
CA LEU A 333 -19.52 -23.30 20.13
C LEU A 333 -19.80 -24.82 20.01
N ASP A 334 -20.76 -25.23 19.18
CA ASP A 334 -21.24 -26.63 19.15
C ASP A 334 -20.27 -27.58 18.40
N TYR A 335 -19.39 -27.08 17.53
CA TYR A 335 -18.47 -27.91 16.73
C TYR A 335 -17.13 -28.23 17.45
N LEU A 336 -16.58 -27.28 18.23
CA LEU A 336 -15.32 -27.50 18.97
C LEU A 336 -15.43 -28.60 20.03
N SER A 337 -16.63 -28.98 20.46
CA SER A 337 -16.80 -30.02 21.49
C SER A 337 -16.71 -31.46 20.99
N ASP A 338 -16.76 -31.73 19.69
CA ASP A 338 -16.73 -33.13 19.19
C ASP A 338 -15.34 -33.55 18.68
N GLU A 339 -14.54 -32.68 18.05
CA GLU A 339 -13.19 -33.04 17.56
C GLU A 339 -12.06 -32.90 18.59
N LEU A 340 -12.10 -31.87 19.46
CA LEU A 340 -11.08 -31.69 20.51
C LEU A 340 -11.16 -32.77 21.61
N PHE A 341 -12.32 -33.40 21.77
CA PHE A 341 -12.54 -34.46 22.77
C PHE A 341 -12.32 -35.88 22.24
N THR A 342 -12.29 -36.08 20.92
CA THR A 342 -12.08 -37.41 20.30
C THR A 342 -10.62 -37.68 19.95
N SER A 343 -9.84 -36.65 19.62
CA SER A 343 -8.40 -36.78 19.27
C SER A 343 -7.47 -36.99 20.47
N SER A 344 -7.90 -36.65 21.69
CA SER A 344 -7.12 -36.87 22.93
C SER A 344 -7.31 -38.27 23.54
N ALA A 345 -8.30 -39.05 23.07
CA ALA A 345 -8.55 -40.41 23.54
C ALA A 345 -7.72 -41.49 22.82
N SER A 346 -7.08 -41.15 21.68
CA SER A 346 -6.32 -42.10 20.86
C SER A 346 -4.81 -42.11 21.14
N ALA A 347 -4.31 -41.17 21.97
CA ALA A 347 -2.87 -40.98 22.22
C ALA A 347 -2.35 -41.60 23.54
N THR A 348 -3.13 -42.47 24.20
CA THR A 348 -2.70 -43.20 25.41
C THR A 348 -2.95 -44.70 25.28
N SER A 349 -2.25 -45.35 24.35
CA SER A 349 -1.86 -46.75 24.56
C SER A 349 -0.64 -47.14 23.72
N THR A 350 0.56 -46.88 24.24
CA THR A 350 1.74 -47.67 23.88
C THR A 350 2.55 -48.05 25.11
N ASN A 351 2.67 -49.37 25.28
CA ASN A 351 3.81 -50.12 25.79
C ASN A 351 4.23 -49.97 27.26
N ASN A 352 3.75 -50.88 28.10
CA ASN A 352 4.62 -51.57 29.05
C ASN A 352 4.81 -53.01 28.57
N GLY A 353 6.04 -53.34 28.16
CA GLY A 353 6.43 -54.69 27.83
C GLY A 353 7.11 -55.38 29.00
N THR A 354 6.60 -56.55 29.39
CA THR A 354 7.42 -57.62 29.97
C THR A 354 6.73 -58.98 29.81
N THR A 355 7.32 -59.80 28.92
CA THR A 355 7.49 -61.27 28.99
C THR A 355 6.43 -62.13 29.69
N ASN A 356 5.71 -62.98 28.94
CA ASN A 356 5.92 -64.45 28.94
C ASN A 356 4.79 -65.24 28.24
N THR A 357 5.23 -66.15 27.35
CA THR A 357 4.74 -67.52 27.09
C THR A 357 3.26 -67.84 26.85
N ASN A 358 3.05 -68.44 25.66
CA ASN A 358 2.30 -69.67 25.38
C ASN A 358 0.77 -69.70 25.23
N THR A 359 0.40 -70.33 24.11
CA THR A 359 -0.66 -71.35 23.88
C THR A 359 -2.11 -70.95 23.56
N ASN A 360 -2.49 -71.41 22.36
CA ASN A 360 -3.69 -72.17 21.99
C ASN A 360 -5.10 -71.55 22.00
N GLN A 361 -5.64 -71.50 20.77
CA GLN A 361 -6.88 -72.12 20.28
C GLN A 361 -8.23 -71.89 20.97
N SER A 362 -9.25 -71.79 20.09
CA SER A 362 -10.66 -72.18 20.29
C SER A 362 -11.48 -71.24 21.18
N SER A 363 -12.79 -71.00 21.00
CA SER A 363 -13.82 -71.42 20.06
C SER A 363 -15.11 -70.68 20.49
N SER A 364 -16.02 -70.52 19.54
CA SER A 364 -17.48 -70.70 19.68
C SER A 364 -18.31 -69.87 20.67
N SER A 365 -19.44 -69.39 20.11
CA SER A 365 -20.80 -69.39 20.69
C SER A 365 -21.06 -68.38 21.82
N SER A 366 -22.23 -67.78 22.02
CA SER A 366 -23.61 -67.91 21.53
C SER A 366 -24.35 -66.66 22.06
N ASN A 367 -25.34 -66.08 21.37
CA ASN A 367 -26.79 -66.30 21.62
C ASN A 367 -27.15 -66.02 23.11
N VAL A 368 -28.11 -65.20 23.54
CA VAL A 368 -29.51 -64.86 23.19
C VAL A 368 -29.83 -63.67 24.16
N THR A 369 -30.71 -62.67 23.96
CA THR A 369 -32.19 -62.70 24.00
C THR A 369 -32.71 -61.26 23.95
N ASN A 370 -33.72 -61.05 23.10
CA ASN A 370 -34.71 -59.98 23.20
C ASN A 370 -35.43 -59.99 24.56
N SER A 371 -35.81 -58.82 25.06
CA SER A 371 -37.24 -58.51 25.26
C SER A 371 -37.45 -57.10 25.82
N SER A 372 -38.33 -56.38 25.12
CA SER A 372 -39.06 -55.18 25.48
C SER A 372 -39.80 -55.24 26.83
N THR A 373 -39.95 -54.09 27.50
CA THR A 373 -41.28 -53.64 27.99
C THR A 373 -41.26 -52.16 28.41
N GLN A 374 -42.25 -51.42 27.92
CA GLN A 374 -42.61 -50.06 28.31
C GLN A 374 -43.31 -50.07 29.69
N LYS A 375 -43.12 -49.00 30.49
CA LYS A 375 -44.23 -48.21 31.08
C LYS A 375 -43.74 -46.97 31.87
N SER A 376 -44.21 -45.83 31.38
CA SER A 376 -44.60 -44.58 32.05
C SER A 376 -44.41 -44.41 33.57
N ALA A 377 -43.79 -43.30 33.97
CA ALA A 377 -44.25 -42.46 35.09
C ALA A 377 -43.66 -41.03 35.03
N ASN A 378 -44.53 -40.04 34.90
CA ASN A 378 -44.23 -38.62 35.08
C ASN A 378 -43.71 -38.33 36.50
N LYS A 379 -42.52 -37.71 36.62
CA LYS A 379 -42.16 -36.89 37.79
C LYS A 379 -41.43 -35.63 37.34
N LYS A 380 -42.10 -34.50 37.53
CA LYS A 380 -41.57 -33.14 37.37
C LYS A 380 -40.45 -32.87 38.38
N LYS A 381 -39.36 -32.31 37.84
CA LYS A 381 -38.40 -31.34 38.41
C LYS A 381 -37.70 -31.70 39.73
N ASN A 382 -36.38 -31.87 39.63
CA ASN A 382 -35.46 -31.11 40.47
C ASN A 382 -34.23 -30.69 39.65
N LYS A 383 -34.04 -29.38 39.54
CA LYS A 383 -32.82 -28.72 39.01
C LYS A 383 -31.67 -29.08 39.95
N LYS A 384 -30.69 -29.84 39.47
CA LYS A 384 -29.31 -29.78 39.97
C LYS A 384 -28.43 -29.32 38.82
N HIS A 385 -27.84 -28.14 38.98
CA HIS A 385 -26.70 -27.70 38.18
C HIS A 385 -25.61 -28.76 38.29
N GLN A 386 -25.41 -29.56 37.24
CA GLN A 386 -24.12 -30.20 37.02
C GLN A 386 -23.22 -29.13 36.42
N GLN A 387 -22.41 -28.51 37.29
CA GLN A 387 -21.18 -27.85 36.86
C GLN A 387 -20.34 -28.90 36.12
N ARG A 388 -20.29 -28.80 34.80
CA ARG A 388 -19.29 -29.52 33.99
C ARG A 388 -17.92 -29.05 34.47
N LYS A 389 -17.22 -29.91 35.20
CA LYS A 389 -15.80 -29.72 35.52
C LYS A 389 -15.03 -29.69 34.20
N GLN A 390 -14.56 -28.51 33.82
CA GLN A 390 -13.61 -28.31 32.73
C GLN A 390 -12.24 -28.88 33.13
N ASN A 391 -11.59 -29.59 32.21
CA ASN A 391 -10.24 -30.12 32.41
C ASN A 391 -9.20 -28.98 32.49
N PRO A 392 -8.16 -29.07 33.34
CA PRO A 392 -7.22 -27.97 33.58
C PRO A 392 -6.18 -27.72 32.48
N LEU A 393 -6.08 -28.55 31.43
CA LEU A 393 -5.01 -28.46 30.42
C LEU A 393 -5.25 -27.44 29.29
N MET A 394 -6.47 -26.93 29.12
CA MET A 394 -6.83 -25.95 28.08
C MET A 394 -6.98 -24.52 28.63
N ARG A 395 -6.31 -24.21 29.76
CA ARG A 395 -6.39 -22.87 30.37
C ARG A 395 -5.38 -21.87 29.80
N ASN A 396 -4.43 -22.33 28.96
CA ASN A 396 -3.27 -21.53 28.57
C ASN A 396 -3.25 -21.06 27.12
N GLU A 397 -4.19 -21.46 26.27
CA GLU A 397 -4.37 -20.86 24.95
C GLU A 397 -5.57 -19.90 25.01
N SER A 398 -5.30 -18.59 24.94
CA SER A 398 -6.33 -17.56 24.92
C SER A 398 -7.10 -17.67 23.60
N LEU A 399 -8.20 -18.42 23.63
CA LEU A 399 -9.17 -18.58 22.55
C LEU A 399 -10.04 -17.32 22.38
N ASP A 400 -9.41 -16.14 22.35
CA ASP A 400 -10.06 -14.82 22.24
C ASP A 400 -10.91 -14.72 20.97
N PHE A 401 -10.53 -15.51 19.96
CA PHE A 401 -11.12 -15.53 18.65
C PHE A 401 -12.59 -16.00 18.66
N LEU A 402 -12.98 -16.86 19.60
CA LEU A 402 -14.35 -17.34 19.76
C LEU A 402 -15.27 -16.30 20.41
N SER A 403 -14.75 -15.27 21.06
CA SER A 403 -15.60 -14.20 21.62
C SER A 403 -16.06 -13.18 20.58
N LEU A 404 -15.56 -13.30 19.34
CA LEU A 404 -15.80 -12.36 18.26
C LEU A 404 -17.25 -12.43 17.76
N THR A 405 -17.89 -11.28 17.66
CA THR A 405 -19.25 -11.11 17.12
C THR A 405 -19.24 -10.09 15.99
N SER A 406 -20.28 -10.11 15.14
CA SER A 406 -20.46 -9.14 14.04
C SER A 406 -20.34 -7.68 14.52
N LYS A 407 -21.12 -7.29 15.53
CA LYS A 407 -21.05 -5.93 16.12
C LYS A 407 -19.67 -5.56 16.66
N ALA A 408 -18.96 -6.51 17.27
CA ALA A 408 -17.61 -6.25 17.77
C ALA A 408 -16.63 -6.00 16.63
N ILE A 409 -16.70 -6.77 15.53
CA ILE A 409 -15.88 -6.54 14.34
C ILE A 409 -16.17 -5.17 13.73
N TRP A 410 -17.43 -4.80 13.54
CA TRP A 410 -17.80 -3.53 12.91
C TRP A 410 -17.40 -2.31 13.76
N SER A 411 -17.48 -2.42 15.08
CA SER A 411 -16.91 -1.42 16.00
C SER A 411 -15.39 -1.31 15.87
N GLN A 412 -14.67 -2.45 15.83
CA GLN A 412 -13.22 -2.47 15.63
C GLN A 412 -12.82 -1.93 14.25
N LEU A 413 -13.58 -2.23 13.20
CA LEU A 413 -13.36 -1.71 11.84
C LEU A 413 -13.50 -0.21 11.78
N THR A 414 -14.53 0.34 12.43
CA THR A 414 -14.75 1.79 12.50
C THR A 414 -13.60 2.48 13.24
N ASN A 415 -13.14 1.89 14.34
CA ASN A 415 -11.96 2.40 15.06
C ASN A 415 -10.67 2.31 14.24
N GLU A 416 -10.47 1.22 13.49
CA GLU A 416 -9.29 1.05 12.62
C GLU A 416 -9.31 2.05 11.45
N ALA A 417 -10.47 2.23 10.83
CA ALA A 417 -10.68 3.18 9.75
C ALA A 417 -10.42 4.62 10.20
N LYS A 418 -10.93 4.99 11.38
CA LYS A 418 -10.68 6.30 12.00
C LYS A 418 -9.21 6.50 12.35
N SER A 419 -8.57 5.50 12.98
CA SER A 419 -7.17 5.61 13.40
C SER A 419 -6.17 5.69 12.23
N ARG A 420 -6.41 4.98 11.12
CA ARG A 420 -5.46 4.94 10.00
C ARG A 420 -5.75 5.93 8.88
N TYR A 421 -7.03 6.17 8.60
CA TYR A 421 -7.46 6.98 7.46
C TYR A 421 -8.22 8.23 7.87
N ASN A 422 -8.54 8.41 9.16
CA ASN A 422 -9.36 9.51 9.66
C ASN A 422 -10.70 9.63 8.91
N PHE A 423 -11.32 8.47 8.67
CA PHE A 423 -12.60 8.35 7.99
C PHE A 423 -13.59 7.59 8.87
N ASP A 424 -14.75 8.19 9.10
CA ASP A 424 -15.82 7.60 9.89
C ASP A 424 -16.79 6.85 8.96
N LEU A 425 -16.84 5.51 9.07
CA LEU A 425 -17.70 4.66 8.23
C LEU A 425 -19.19 4.91 8.52
N ASN A 426 -19.53 5.23 9.78
CA ASN A 426 -20.90 5.43 10.29
C ASN A 426 -21.84 4.26 9.93
N CYS A 427 -21.36 3.02 10.08
CA CYS A 427 -22.11 1.79 9.82
C CYS A 427 -21.87 0.80 10.97
N ASP A 428 -22.96 0.25 11.51
CA ASP A 428 -22.89 -0.73 12.61
C ASP A 428 -22.82 -2.18 12.10
N ASP A 429 -23.32 -2.44 10.89
CA ASP A 429 -23.44 -3.76 10.28
C ASP A 429 -23.18 -3.71 8.77
N ILE A 430 -22.94 -4.88 8.17
CA ILE A 430 -22.69 -5.04 6.72
C ILE A 430 -23.88 -4.60 5.87
N ASP A 431 -25.12 -4.82 6.33
CA ASP A 431 -26.33 -4.47 5.58
C ASP A 431 -26.46 -2.95 5.42
N SER A 432 -26.24 -2.21 6.51
CA SER A 432 -26.21 -0.75 6.53
C SER A 432 -25.09 -0.19 5.63
N PHE A 433 -23.97 -0.92 5.53
CA PHE A 433 -22.87 -0.53 4.62
C PHE A 433 -23.25 -0.73 3.15
N ILE A 434 -23.90 -1.85 2.81
CA ILE A 434 -24.33 -2.17 1.45
C ILE A 434 -25.40 -1.19 0.97
N GLU A 435 -26.38 -0.87 1.81
CA GLU A 435 -27.44 0.09 1.49
C GLU A 435 -26.88 1.49 1.22
N LYS A 436 -25.85 1.88 1.97
CA LYS A 436 -25.25 3.22 1.87
C LYS A 436 -24.33 3.41 0.66
N TYR A 437 -23.50 2.42 0.34
CA TYR A 437 -22.46 2.54 -0.69
C TYR A 437 -22.72 1.67 -1.94
N ASN A 438 -23.88 0.99 -2.00
CA ASN A 438 -24.31 0.15 -3.13
C ASN A 438 -23.25 -0.90 -3.56
N VAL A 439 -22.57 -1.52 -2.59
CA VAL A 439 -21.50 -2.49 -2.83
C VAL A 439 -22.00 -3.91 -2.62
N ARG A 440 -21.59 -4.86 -3.46
CA ARG A 440 -21.93 -6.29 -3.29
C ARG A 440 -20.98 -6.97 -2.29
N ARG A 441 -21.51 -7.86 -1.43
CA ARG A 441 -20.72 -8.68 -0.49
C ARG A 441 -19.60 -9.48 -1.16
N THR A 442 -19.88 -10.00 -2.36
CA THR A 442 -18.90 -10.74 -3.17
C THR A 442 -17.70 -9.89 -3.55
N CYS A 443 -17.88 -8.58 -3.79
CA CYS A 443 -16.79 -7.65 -4.11
C CYS A 443 -15.90 -7.42 -2.88
N ILE A 444 -16.50 -7.29 -1.69
CA ILE A 444 -15.78 -7.15 -0.41
C ILE A 444 -14.99 -8.44 -0.11
N LEU A 445 -15.63 -9.60 -0.21
CA LEU A 445 -14.99 -10.90 0.00
C LEU A 445 -13.78 -11.08 -0.93
N ARG A 446 -13.96 -10.80 -2.22
CA ARG A 446 -12.89 -10.87 -3.23
C ARG A 446 -11.72 -9.95 -2.88
N SER A 447 -12.01 -8.68 -2.61
CA SER A 447 -11.00 -7.68 -2.28
C SER A 447 -10.24 -8.04 -1.00
N LEU A 448 -10.92 -8.60 0.00
CA LEU A 448 -10.29 -9.12 1.20
C LEU A 448 -9.36 -10.30 0.88
N CYS A 449 -9.83 -11.29 0.11
CA CYS A 449 -9.04 -12.47 -0.25
C CYS A 449 -7.76 -12.11 -0.99
N LEU A 450 -7.83 -11.20 -1.97
CA LEU A 450 -6.66 -10.71 -2.71
C LEU A 450 -5.66 -9.97 -1.80
N LYS A 451 -6.13 -9.32 -0.72
CA LYS A 451 -5.28 -8.54 0.20
C LYS A 451 -4.70 -9.37 1.35
N THR A 452 -5.32 -10.50 1.68
CA THR A 452 -4.87 -11.42 2.74
C THR A 452 -4.16 -12.65 2.19
N GLY A 453 -4.39 -13.01 0.93
CA GLY A 453 -3.88 -14.23 0.28
C GLY A 453 -4.75 -15.46 0.54
N LEU A 454 -6.01 -15.27 0.94
CA LEU A 454 -6.96 -16.37 1.18
C LEU A 454 -7.41 -17.00 -0.14
N GLN A 455 -7.38 -18.33 -0.20
CA GLN A 455 -7.98 -19.11 -1.27
C GLN A 455 -9.21 -19.84 -0.74
N LEU A 456 -10.35 -19.58 -1.36
CA LEU A 456 -11.64 -20.19 -1.01
C LEU A 456 -12.10 -21.19 -2.06
N SER A 457 -12.94 -22.13 -1.65
CA SER A 457 -13.66 -23.04 -2.52
C SER A 457 -14.56 -22.28 -3.49
N MET A 458 -14.58 -22.71 -4.76
CA MET A 458 -15.46 -22.12 -5.76
C MET A 458 -16.87 -22.66 -5.54
N ARG A 459 -17.70 -21.88 -4.84
CA ARG A 459 -19.11 -22.18 -4.63
C ARG A 459 -19.94 -20.90 -4.62
N GLU A 460 -21.24 -21.05 -4.78
CA GLU A 460 -22.18 -19.95 -4.62
C GLU A 460 -22.44 -19.70 -3.13
N PHE A 461 -21.83 -18.65 -2.59
CA PHE A 461 -21.99 -18.25 -1.19
C PHE A 461 -23.33 -17.55 -0.98
N GLN A 462 -24.21 -18.14 -0.17
CA GLN A 462 -25.49 -17.54 0.20
C GLN A 462 -25.32 -16.67 1.45
N PHE A 463 -25.39 -15.36 1.28
CA PHE A 463 -25.19 -14.39 2.37
C PHE A 463 -26.46 -14.06 3.15
N ASP A 464 -27.64 -14.30 2.58
CA ASP A 464 -28.92 -13.94 3.20
C ASP A 464 -29.39 -15.05 4.15
N GLN A 465 -29.15 -14.84 5.45
CA GLN A 465 -29.59 -15.76 6.52
C GLN A 465 -30.97 -15.41 7.09
N THR A 466 -31.90 -14.95 6.26
CA THR A 466 -33.25 -14.62 6.72
C THR A 466 -34.06 -15.92 6.93
N ASN A 467 -34.17 -16.34 8.20
CA ASN A 467 -35.17 -17.28 8.72
C ASN A 467 -35.07 -18.77 8.34
N LYS A 468 -34.08 -19.51 8.87
CA LYS A 468 -34.20 -20.98 9.01
C LYS A 468 -33.74 -21.46 10.39
N SER A 469 -34.58 -22.27 11.02
CA SER A 469 -34.58 -22.66 12.44
C SER A 469 -33.42 -23.57 12.90
N ASN A 470 -32.49 -23.95 12.03
CA ASN A 470 -31.30 -24.72 12.38
C ASN A 470 -30.05 -23.83 12.31
N ARG A 471 -29.53 -23.44 13.47
CA ARG A 471 -28.39 -22.52 13.61
C ARG A 471 -27.01 -23.17 13.38
N THR A 472 -26.92 -24.49 13.39
CA THR A 472 -25.64 -25.24 13.33
C THR A 472 -25.26 -25.73 11.93
N ALA A 473 -26.15 -25.61 10.94
CA ALA A 473 -25.95 -26.10 9.56
C ALA A 473 -25.95 -24.98 8.50
N ASN A 474 -26.00 -23.72 8.92
CA ASN A 474 -26.28 -22.57 8.03
C ASN A 474 -25.27 -21.43 8.21
N GLU A 475 -24.01 -21.73 8.51
CA GLU A 475 -22.94 -20.73 8.35
C GLU A 475 -22.62 -20.52 6.86
N CYS A 476 -22.34 -19.29 6.47
CA CYS A 476 -22.06 -18.96 5.07
C CYS A 476 -20.68 -19.46 4.63
N PHE A 477 -19.75 -19.58 5.58
CA PHE A 477 -18.41 -20.13 5.41
C PHE A 477 -18.18 -21.23 6.44
N ASN A 478 -17.69 -22.37 5.98
CA ASN A 478 -17.31 -23.54 6.77
C ASN A 478 -15.80 -23.79 6.62
N GLU A 479 -15.26 -24.65 7.48
CA GLU A 479 -13.83 -25.01 7.46
C GLU A 479 -13.38 -25.58 6.10
N ASP A 480 -14.23 -26.40 5.47
CA ASP A 480 -13.98 -27.01 4.17
C ASP A 480 -13.84 -26.00 3.03
N ASP A 481 -14.30 -24.76 3.22
CA ASP A 481 -14.23 -23.73 2.20
C ASP A 481 -12.87 -23.08 2.10
N ILE A 482 -12.02 -23.23 3.12
CA ILE A 482 -10.70 -22.63 3.12
C ILE A 482 -9.71 -23.63 2.57
N ILE A 483 -9.30 -23.39 1.33
CA ILE A 483 -8.36 -24.26 0.63
C ILE A 483 -6.94 -23.96 1.10
N ASN A 484 -6.55 -22.68 1.11
CA ASN A 484 -5.18 -22.28 1.39
C ASN A 484 -5.04 -20.81 1.79
N ILE A 485 -3.87 -20.46 2.33
CA ILE A 485 -3.44 -19.08 2.58
C ILE A 485 -2.04 -18.90 1.99
N TYR A 486 -1.91 -18.02 1.00
CA TYR A 486 -0.62 -17.71 0.40
C TYR A 486 -0.02 -16.45 1.00
N PRO A 487 1.31 -16.45 1.27
CA PRO A 487 2.00 -15.22 1.60
C PRO A 487 2.02 -14.30 0.38
N LEU A 488 1.42 -13.11 0.51
CA LEU A 488 1.47 -12.10 -0.54
C LEU A 488 2.84 -11.41 -0.53
N ILE A 489 3.68 -11.78 -1.50
CA ILE A 489 5.00 -11.20 -1.69
C ILE A 489 4.85 -9.93 -2.53
N LYS A 490 5.20 -8.79 -1.95
CA LYS A 490 5.34 -7.54 -2.72
C LYS A 490 6.69 -7.56 -3.43
N GLN A 491 6.65 -7.77 -4.74
CA GLN A 491 7.83 -7.63 -5.58
C GLN A 491 7.82 -6.25 -6.23
N VAL A 492 8.98 -5.62 -6.32
CA VAL A 492 9.16 -4.45 -7.19
C VAL A 492 9.73 -5.00 -8.49
N PRO A 493 8.90 -5.18 -9.54
CA PRO A 493 9.43 -5.64 -10.82
C PRO A 493 10.41 -4.58 -11.36
N PRO A 494 11.54 -4.98 -11.95
CA PRO A 494 12.47 -4.03 -12.56
C PRO A 494 11.73 -3.31 -13.69
N LYS A 495 11.68 -1.98 -13.69
CA LYS A 495 11.01 -1.22 -14.75
C LYS A 495 12.02 -0.93 -15.87
N PRO A 496 11.91 -1.56 -17.07
CA PRO A 496 12.82 -1.28 -18.18
C PRO A 496 12.47 0.07 -18.82
N SER A 497 13.15 1.13 -18.39
CA SER A 497 12.94 2.51 -18.88
C SER A 497 12.86 2.59 -20.40
N ASP A 498 13.77 1.88 -21.07
CA ASP A 498 13.92 1.92 -22.52
C ASP A 498 12.67 1.34 -23.20
N ALA A 499 12.15 0.22 -22.70
CA ALA A 499 10.96 -0.40 -23.25
C ALA A 499 9.72 0.49 -23.09
N TYR A 500 9.56 1.17 -21.94
CA TYR A 500 8.47 2.14 -21.76
C TYR A 500 8.63 3.37 -22.66
N GLN A 501 9.87 3.80 -22.93
CA GLN A 501 10.13 4.89 -23.86
C GLN A 501 9.72 4.52 -25.28
N PHE A 502 10.08 3.31 -25.76
CA PHE A 502 9.61 2.78 -27.04
C PHE A 502 8.09 2.69 -27.08
N PHE A 503 7.47 2.16 -26.02
CA PHE A 503 6.02 2.04 -25.92
C PHE A 503 5.31 3.40 -25.98
N THR A 504 5.78 4.39 -25.23
CA THR A 504 5.21 5.74 -25.17
C THR A 504 5.39 6.47 -26.49
N THR A 505 6.58 6.39 -27.09
CA THR A 505 6.87 6.98 -28.41
C THR A 505 6.01 6.32 -29.49
N GLY A 506 5.84 5.00 -29.44
CA GLY A 506 4.95 4.23 -30.31
C GLY A 506 3.50 4.73 -30.22
N GLN A 507 2.98 4.93 -29.01
CA GLN A 507 1.64 5.50 -28.82
C GLN A 507 1.50 6.90 -29.42
N GLN A 508 2.50 7.78 -29.23
CA GLN A 508 2.48 9.13 -29.81
C GLN A 508 2.48 9.09 -31.35
N LYS A 509 3.27 8.20 -31.96
CA LYS A 509 3.30 8.00 -33.41
C LYS A 509 1.97 7.49 -33.98
N ILE A 510 1.30 6.59 -33.24
CA ILE A 510 -0.04 6.11 -33.59
C ILE A 510 -1.04 7.26 -33.56
N GLN A 511 -0.97 8.15 -32.56
CA GLN A 511 -1.83 9.34 -32.49
C GLN A 511 -1.57 10.33 -33.64
N GLN A 512 -0.34 10.39 -34.15
CA GLN A 512 0.01 11.18 -35.35
C GLN A 512 -0.46 10.53 -36.68
N GLY A 513 -1.00 9.31 -36.63
CA GLY A 513 -1.45 8.57 -37.82
C GLY A 513 -0.37 7.70 -38.48
N LEU A 514 0.86 7.67 -37.95
CA LEU A 514 1.96 6.85 -38.46
C LEU A 514 1.86 5.41 -37.91
N LEU A 515 0.90 4.64 -38.44
CA LEU A 515 0.55 3.32 -37.91
C LEU A 515 1.67 2.27 -38.05
N ARG A 516 2.43 2.29 -39.15
CA ARG A 516 3.52 1.32 -39.40
C ARG A 516 4.71 1.53 -38.46
N GLU A 517 5.19 2.77 -38.35
CA GLU A 517 6.24 3.14 -37.38
C GLU A 517 5.79 2.81 -35.95
N GLY A 518 4.53 3.12 -35.61
CA GLY A 518 3.95 2.77 -34.33
C GLY A 518 3.99 1.26 -34.08
N PHE A 519 3.63 0.44 -35.07
CA PHE A 519 3.65 -1.02 -34.94
C PHE A 519 5.06 -1.56 -34.66
N GLU A 520 6.07 -1.08 -35.38
CA GLU A 520 7.46 -1.47 -35.17
C GLU A 520 7.92 -1.13 -33.75
N LEU A 521 7.67 0.09 -33.28
CA LEU A 521 8.04 0.55 -31.94
C LEU A 521 7.35 -0.26 -30.82
N ILE A 522 6.06 -0.58 -30.98
CA ILE A 522 5.34 -1.40 -29.99
C ILE A 522 5.84 -2.86 -30.02
N SER A 523 6.23 -3.38 -31.18
CA SER A 523 6.79 -4.73 -31.32
C SER A 523 8.18 -4.83 -30.67
N GLU A 524 9.02 -3.81 -30.85
CA GLU A 524 10.30 -3.69 -30.13
C GLU A 524 10.10 -3.59 -28.62
N ALA A 525 9.17 -2.75 -28.16
CA ALA A 525 8.81 -2.66 -26.75
C ALA A 525 8.36 -4.02 -26.19
N HIS A 526 7.51 -4.75 -26.91
CA HIS A 526 7.07 -6.08 -26.53
C HIS A 526 8.23 -7.07 -26.39
N ASN A 527 9.20 -7.07 -27.31
CA ASN A 527 10.38 -7.94 -27.25
C ASN A 527 11.27 -7.62 -26.05
N LEU A 528 11.50 -6.33 -25.77
CA LEU A 528 12.26 -5.89 -24.60
C LEU A 528 11.56 -6.28 -23.28
N LEU A 529 10.25 -6.09 -23.20
CA LEU A 529 9.46 -6.48 -22.02
C LEU A 529 9.50 -7.99 -21.78
N ASN A 530 9.41 -8.81 -22.84
CA ASN A 530 9.55 -10.27 -22.73
C ASN A 530 10.95 -10.68 -22.23
N ASN A 531 12.01 -9.99 -22.65
CA ASN A 531 13.37 -10.31 -22.21
C ASN A 531 13.59 -9.98 -20.73
N VAL A 532 12.93 -8.93 -20.21
CA VAL A 532 13.11 -8.45 -18.83
C VAL A 532 12.19 -9.17 -17.85
N TYR A 533 10.91 -9.31 -18.18
CA TYR A 533 9.90 -9.92 -17.32
C TYR A 533 9.71 -11.42 -17.53
N GLY A 534 10.21 -11.95 -18.65
CA GLY A 534 9.85 -13.26 -19.13
C GLY A 534 8.48 -13.25 -19.83
N PRO A 535 7.92 -14.43 -20.15
CA PRO A 535 6.77 -14.54 -21.04
C PRO A 535 5.42 -14.15 -20.41
N MET A 536 5.35 -13.95 -19.09
CA MET A 536 4.09 -13.74 -18.36
C MET A 536 4.16 -12.48 -17.49
N HIS A 537 3.66 -11.36 -18.01
CA HIS A 537 3.59 -10.08 -17.29
C HIS A 537 2.40 -9.23 -17.78
N PRO A 538 1.74 -8.43 -16.93
CA PRO A 538 0.57 -7.63 -17.34
C PRO A 538 0.89 -6.64 -18.46
N GLU A 539 2.09 -6.06 -18.46
CA GLU A 539 2.49 -5.05 -19.44
C GLU A 539 2.69 -5.61 -20.85
N ILE A 540 3.07 -6.89 -20.94
CA ILE A 540 3.18 -7.59 -22.21
C ILE A 540 1.79 -7.74 -22.83
N SER A 541 0.77 -8.03 -22.00
CA SER A 541 -0.63 -8.06 -22.44
C SER A 541 -1.09 -6.70 -23.00
N MET A 542 -0.70 -5.60 -22.35
CA MET A 542 -0.97 -4.25 -22.84
C MET A 542 -0.35 -3.98 -24.22
N CYS A 543 0.88 -4.45 -24.47
CA CYS A 543 1.53 -4.35 -25.78
C CYS A 543 0.83 -5.20 -26.84
N LEU A 544 0.54 -6.47 -26.53
CA LEU A 544 -0.15 -7.38 -27.45
C LEU A 544 -1.51 -6.84 -27.89
N ARG A 545 -2.27 -6.29 -26.95
CA ARG A 545 -3.55 -5.64 -27.24
C ARG A 545 -3.43 -4.44 -28.18
N LEU A 546 -2.39 -3.64 -28.02
CA LEU A 546 -2.15 -2.52 -28.92
C LEU A 546 -1.73 -3.01 -30.32
N LEU A 547 -0.88 -4.04 -30.39
CA LEU A 547 -0.50 -4.70 -31.65
C LEU A 547 -1.73 -5.31 -32.36
N ALA A 548 -2.61 -5.99 -31.62
CA ALA A 548 -3.85 -6.54 -32.16
C ALA A 548 -4.73 -5.46 -32.79
N ARG A 549 -4.89 -4.33 -32.09
CA ARG A 549 -5.62 -3.17 -32.62
C ARG A 549 -4.97 -2.60 -33.88
N LEU A 550 -3.65 -2.50 -33.93
CA LEU A 550 -2.93 -2.01 -35.11
C LEU A 550 -3.10 -2.95 -36.30
N ASN A 551 -2.94 -4.27 -36.10
CA ASN A 551 -3.15 -5.27 -37.15
C ASN A 551 -4.57 -5.21 -37.72
N TYR A 552 -5.57 -5.01 -36.86
CA TYR A 552 -6.95 -4.82 -37.30
C TYR A 552 -7.12 -3.59 -38.20
N ILE A 553 -6.51 -2.45 -37.83
CA ILE A 553 -6.58 -1.21 -38.62
C ILE A 553 -5.80 -1.35 -39.94
N MET A 554 -4.71 -2.12 -39.96
CA MET A 554 -3.92 -2.40 -41.16
C MET A 554 -4.57 -3.39 -42.13
N GLY A 555 -5.61 -4.12 -41.69
CA GLY A 555 -6.39 -5.06 -42.51
C GLY A 555 -6.02 -6.54 -42.31
N ASP A 556 -5.06 -6.85 -41.45
CA ASP A 556 -4.63 -8.22 -41.14
C ASP A 556 -5.47 -8.83 -40.00
N TYR A 557 -6.73 -9.14 -40.31
CA TYR A 557 -7.70 -9.62 -39.32
C TYR A 557 -7.31 -10.94 -38.63
N HIS A 558 -6.65 -11.85 -39.36
CA HIS A 558 -6.24 -13.14 -38.80
C HIS A 558 -5.16 -12.97 -37.71
N GLU A 559 -4.16 -12.13 -37.97
CA GLU A 559 -3.08 -11.86 -37.00
C GLU A 559 -3.59 -11.01 -35.84
N ALA A 560 -4.53 -10.09 -36.08
CA ALA A 560 -5.20 -9.32 -35.04
C ALA A 560 -5.91 -10.22 -34.03
N LEU A 561 -6.71 -11.17 -34.51
CA LEU A 561 -7.45 -12.12 -33.65
C LEU A 561 -6.48 -13.01 -32.87
N TYR A 562 -5.45 -13.54 -33.53
CA TYR A 562 -4.43 -14.37 -32.89
C TYR A 562 -3.70 -13.62 -31.77
N THR A 563 -3.30 -12.37 -32.02
CA THR A 563 -2.61 -11.52 -31.05
C THR A 563 -3.53 -11.13 -29.87
N GLN A 564 -4.81 -10.85 -30.14
CA GLN A 564 -5.78 -10.54 -29.09
C GLN A 564 -6.06 -11.76 -28.20
N HIS A 565 -6.17 -12.97 -28.76
CA HIS A 565 -6.29 -14.19 -27.97
C HIS A 565 -5.08 -14.42 -27.05
N LYS A 566 -3.86 -14.12 -27.52
CA LYS A 566 -2.66 -14.15 -26.66
C LYS A 566 -2.80 -13.16 -25.50
N ALA A 567 -3.23 -11.93 -25.76
CA ALA A 567 -3.45 -10.92 -24.73
C ALA A 567 -4.47 -11.41 -23.66
N VAL A 568 -5.59 -12.00 -24.09
CA VAL A 568 -6.59 -12.58 -23.18
C VAL A 568 -5.98 -13.68 -22.30
N MET A 569 -5.35 -14.70 -22.90
CA MET A 569 -4.77 -15.81 -22.14
C MET A 569 -3.69 -15.34 -21.15
N MET A 570 -2.93 -14.29 -21.52
CA MET A 570 -1.95 -13.68 -20.62
C MET A 570 -2.62 -12.95 -19.46
N SER A 571 -3.60 -12.09 -19.72
CA SER A 571 -4.35 -11.37 -18.69
C SER A 571 -5.04 -12.32 -17.72
N GLU A 572 -5.67 -13.38 -18.22
CA GLU A 572 -6.30 -14.42 -17.39
C GLU A 572 -5.32 -15.07 -16.42
N ARG A 573 -4.14 -15.44 -16.90
CA ARG A 573 -3.14 -16.15 -16.07
C ARG A 573 -2.48 -15.26 -15.05
N VAL A 574 -2.23 -13.99 -15.39
CA VAL A 574 -1.49 -13.08 -14.53
C VAL A 574 -2.41 -12.36 -13.55
N LEU A 575 -3.57 -11.90 -14.00
CA LEU A 575 -4.49 -11.06 -13.21
C LEU A 575 -5.73 -11.82 -12.73
N GLY A 576 -6.04 -12.95 -13.36
CA GLY A 576 -7.28 -13.70 -13.16
C GLY A 576 -8.39 -13.29 -14.12
N VAL A 577 -9.37 -14.18 -14.26
CA VAL A 577 -10.53 -14.03 -15.18
C VAL A 577 -11.41 -12.82 -14.88
N ASP A 578 -11.51 -12.46 -13.61
CA ASP A 578 -12.40 -11.41 -13.12
C ASP A 578 -11.76 -10.02 -13.06
N HIS A 579 -10.47 -9.89 -13.36
CA HIS A 579 -9.79 -8.60 -13.29
C HIS A 579 -10.38 -7.65 -14.36
N PRO A 580 -10.56 -6.35 -14.07
CA PRO A 580 -11.16 -5.41 -15.03
C PRO A 580 -10.43 -5.38 -16.36
N GLN A 581 -9.09 -5.47 -16.35
CA GLN A 581 -8.32 -5.57 -17.59
C GLN A 581 -8.65 -6.84 -18.39
N THR A 582 -8.73 -8.01 -17.76
CA THR A 582 -9.11 -9.27 -18.43
C THR A 582 -10.51 -9.17 -19.03
N ALA A 583 -11.47 -8.60 -18.29
CA ALA A 583 -12.82 -8.33 -18.80
C ALA A 583 -12.78 -7.44 -20.05
N THR A 584 -11.97 -6.37 -20.05
CA THR A 584 -11.82 -5.54 -21.26
C THR A 584 -11.15 -6.26 -22.41
N GLU A 585 -10.25 -7.22 -22.16
CA GLU A 585 -9.65 -8.03 -23.23
C GLU A 585 -10.66 -8.97 -23.88
N TYR A 586 -11.56 -9.59 -23.10
CA TYR A 586 -12.63 -10.42 -23.65
C TYR A 586 -13.56 -9.63 -24.55
N VAL A 587 -13.96 -8.42 -24.13
CA VAL A 587 -14.83 -7.53 -24.93
C VAL A 587 -14.20 -7.15 -26.26
N ARG A 588 -12.87 -7.14 -26.37
CA ARG A 588 -12.15 -6.81 -27.60
C ARG A 588 -11.94 -7.99 -28.54
N VAL A 589 -12.15 -9.22 -28.07
CA VAL A 589 -12.15 -10.43 -28.92
C VAL A 589 -13.48 -10.60 -29.63
N ILE A 590 -14.58 -10.29 -28.92
CA ILE A 590 -15.96 -10.34 -29.43
C ILE A 590 -16.19 -9.15 -30.37
#